data_AF-A0A7C2WG36-F1
#
_entry.id   AF-A0A7C2WG36-F1
#
_cell.length_a   1.000
_cell.length_b   1.000
_cell.length_c   1.000
_cell.angle_alpha   90.00
_cell.angle_beta   90.00
_cell.angle_gamma   90.00
#
_symmetry.space_group_name_H-M   'P 1'
#
loop_
_entity.id
_entity.type
_entity.pdbx_description
1 polymer ?
#
loop_
_entity_poly.entity_id
_entity_poly.type
_entity_poly.pdbx_seq_one_letter_code
_entity_poly.pdbx_strand_id
1 'polypeptide(L)' 'EEIVDAEPDIIVVQTWGGGIPTITAEELEEHIIWQQLEAVKEGRIYFIEGDLISRFGPRILQGLEQMARIIHPELFD' A
#
# COMPACT_ATOMS: atom_id res chain seq x y z
N GLU A 1 4.01 17.62 -5.64
CA GLU A 1 5.48 17.72 -5.74
C GLU A 1 6.14 16.91 -4.63
N GLU A 2 5.82 17.16 -3.36
CA GLU A 2 6.45 16.49 -2.20
C GLU A 2 6.48 14.94 -2.23
N ILE A 3 5.45 14.27 -2.79
CA ILE A 3 5.43 12.79 -2.92
C ILE A 3 6.37 12.30 -4.03
N VAL A 4 6.48 13.04 -5.14
CA VAL A 4 7.40 12.70 -6.23
C VAL A 4 8.84 12.87 -5.75
N ASP A 5 9.10 13.93 -4.99
CA ASP A 5 10.42 14.16 -4.42
C ASP A 5 10.77 13.14 -3.32
N ALA A 6 9.77 12.60 -2.62
CA ALA A 6 9.95 11.57 -1.60
C ALA A 6 10.29 10.18 -2.18
N GLU A 7 10.00 9.94 -3.46
CA GLU A 7 10.28 8.71 -4.22
C GLU A 7 10.09 7.42 -3.39
N PRO A 8 8.85 7.07 -3.02
CA PRO A 8 8.62 5.89 -2.20
C PRO A 8 8.98 4.61 -2.95
N ASP A 9 9.62 3.67 -2.25
CA ASP A 9 9.94 2.35 -2.81
C ASP A 9 8.67 1.53 -3.08
N ILE A 10 7.66 1.66 -2.21
CA ILE A 10 6.39 0.93 -2.31
C ILE A 10 5.20 1.84 -1.99
N ILE A 11 4.03 1.50 -2.50
CA ILE A 11 2.75 2.15 -2.16
C ILE A 11 1.85 1.12 -1.49
N VAL A 12 1.31 1.46 -0.32
CA VAL A 12 0.33 0.63 0.39
C VAL A 12 -1.01 1.34 0.40
N VAL A 13 -2.01 0.69 -0.20
CA VAL A 13 -3.37 1.20 -0.33
C VAL A 13 -4.29 0.44 0.61
N GLN A 14 -5.04 1.18 1.43
CA GLN A 14 -6.05 0.57 2.28
C GLN A 14 -7.29 0.16 1.47
N THR A 15 -7.87 -0.96 1.85
CA THR A 15 -9.15 -1.48 1.34
C THR A 15 -10.25 -1.34 2.39
N TRP A 16 -11.48 -1.19 1.92
CA TRP A 16 -12.71 -1.23 2.71
C TRP A 16 -13.28 -2.65 2.78
N GLY A 17 -14.40 -2.80 3.50
CA GLY A 17 -15.13 -4.07 3.58
C GLY A 17 -15.38 -4.68 2.19
N GLY A 18 -15.10 -5.97 2.07
CA GLY A 18 -15.16 -6.69 0.79
C GLY A 18 -13.89 -6.59 -0.07
N GLY A 19 -12.80 -6.00 0.45
CA GLY A 19 -11.52 -5.90 -0.27
C GLY A 19 -11.49 -4.80 -1.33
N ILE A 20 -12.46 -3.87 -1.28
CA ILE A 20 -12.57 -2.78 -2.25
C ILE A 20 -11.51 -1.72 -1.93
N PRO A 21 -10.54 -1.45 -2.83
CA PRO A 21 -9.49 -0.48 -2.55
C PRO A 21 -10.04 0.95 -2.53
N THR A 22 -9.38 1.83 -1.78
CA THR A 22 -9.65 3.28 -1.81
C THR A 22 -9.29 3.91 -3.15
N ILE A 23 -8.27 3.35 -3.82
CA ILE A 23 -7.84 3.68 -5.17
C ILE A 23 -7.27 2.41 -5.79
N THR A 24 -7.62 2.12 -7.03
CA THR A 24 -7.10 0.98 -7.77
C THR A 24 -5.67 1.25 -8.27
N ALA A 25 -4.95 0.19 -8.65
CA ALA A 25 -3.64 0.35 -9.30
C ALA A 25 -3.77 1.08 -10.65
N GLU A 26 -4.80 0.76 -11.44
CA GLU A 26 -5.09 1.41 -12.71
C GLU A 26 -5.32 2.92 -12.54
N GLU A 27 -6.09 3.33 -11.52
CA GLU A 27 -6.28 4.76 -11.22
C GLU A 27 -4.97 5.46 -10.81
N LEU A 28 -4.03 4.76 -10.17
CA LEU A 28 -2.70 5.32 -9.85
C LEU A 28 -1.82 5.45 -11.11
N GLU A 29 -1.89 4.47 -12.01
CA GLU A 29 -1.19 4.46 -13.30
C GLU A 29 -1.70 5.53 -14.25
N GLU A 30 -2.99 5.87 -14.21
CA GLU A 30 -3.58 6.94 -15.03
C GLU A 30 -3.42 8.34 -14.40
N HIS A 31 -3.09 8.43 -13.12
CA HIS A 31 -3.05 9.70 -12.42
C HIS A 31 -1.78 10.50 -12.74
N ILE A 32 -1.95 11.75 -13.15
CA ILE A 32 -0.88 12.61 -13.69
C ILE A 32 0.39 12.71 -12.84
N ILE A 33 0.24 12.72 -11.50
CA ILE A 33 1.34 12.76 -10.53
C ILE A 33 1.86 11.36 -10.15
N TRP A 34 0.97 10.42 -9.81
CA TRP A 34 1.35 9.12 -9.26
C TRP A 34 2.04 8.23 -10.30
N GLN A 35 1.64 8.31 -11.57
CA GLN A 35 2.29 7.58 -12.67
C GLN A 35 3.78 7.89 -12.84
N GLN A 36 4.27 8.98 -12.25
CA GLN A 36 5.67 9.38 -12.33
C GLN A 36 6.56 8.59 -11.36
N LEU A 37 5.97 8.04 -10.29
CA LEU A 37 6.70 7.32 -9.25
C LEU A 37 7.17 5.96 -9.76
N GLU A 38 8.38 5.56 -9.39
CA GLU A 38 8.92 4.26 -9.79
C GLU A 38 8.11 3.11 -9.17
N ALA A 39 7.61 3.27 -7.94
CA ALA A 39 6.73 2.28 -7.32
C ALA A 39 5.45 2.00 -8.12
N VAL A 40 4.90 3.00 -8.83
CA VAL A 40 3.73 2.78 -9.70
C VAL A 40 4.14 2.08 -10.98
N LYS A 41 5.22 2.53 -11.63
CA LYS A 41 5.71 1.94 -12.89
C LYS A 41 6.13 0.48 -12.75
N GLU A 42 6.73 0.13 -11.61
CA GLU A 42 7.15 -1.24 -11.30
C GLU A 42 6.03 -2.09 -10.68
N GLY A 43 4.83 -1.54 -10.49
CA GLY A 43 3.70 -2.26 -9.89
C GLY A 43 3.93 -2.64 -8.42
N ARG A 44 4.78 -1.90 -7.70
CA ARG A 44 5.04 -2.06 -6.25
C ARG A 44 3.91 -1.43 -5.42
N ILE A 45 2.67 -1.78 -5.76
CA ILE A 45 1.44 -1.32 -5.13
C ILE A 45 0.80 -2.50 -4.40
N TYR A 46 0.62 -2.36 -3.09
CA TYR A 46 0.11 -3.40 -2.21
C TYR A 46 -1.20 -2.97 -1.54
N PHE A 47 -2.04 -3.94 -1.21
CA PHE A 47 -3.33 -3.69 -0.60
C PHE A 47 -3.40 -4.29 0.80
N ILE A 48 -3.95 -3.54 1.75
CA ILE A 48 -4.14 -4.00 3.13
C ILE A 48 -5.57 -3.71 3.60
N GLU A 49 -6.15 -4.60 4.41
CA GLU A 49 -7.47 -4.36 5.02
C GLU A 49 -7.37 -3.14 5.94
N GLY A 50 -8.11 -2.07 5.62
CA GLY A 50 -8.00 -0.79 6.31
C GLY A 50 -8.31 -0.90 7.81
N ASP A 51 -9.23 -1.78 8.18
CA ASP A 51 -9.57 -2.05 9.59
C ASP A 51 -8.39 -2.62 10.40
N LEU A 52 -7.39 -3.25 9.77
CA LEU A 52 -6.21 -3.80 10.46
C LEU A 52 -5.19 -2.73 10.83
N ILE A 53 -5.15 -1.61 10.10
CA ILE A 53 -4.15 -0.53 10.28
C ILE A 53 -4.74 0.76 10.84
N SER A 54 -6.04 1.02 10.64
CA SER A 54 -6.69 2.26 11.08
C SER A 54 -7.39 2.13 12.43
N ARG A 55 -7.76 0.91 12.85
CA ARG A 55 -8.43 0.64 14.13
C ARG A 55 -7.45 -0.02 15.09
N PHE A 56 -7.09 0.68 16.16
CA PHE A 56 -6.20 0.21 17.24
C PHE A 56 -6.87 -0.84 18.16
N GLY A 57 -7.44 -1.89 17.56
CA GLY A 57 -8.09 -3.00 18.24
C GLY A 57 -7.19 -4.23 18.39
N PRO A 58 -7.74 -5.37 18.84
CA PRO A 58 -6.97 -6.59 19.09
C PRO A 58 -6.32 -7.18 17.82
N ARG A 59 -6.78 -6.78 16.63
CA ARG A 59 -6.24 -7.24 15.34
C ARG A 59 -5.02 -6.43 14.86
N ILE A 60 -4.53 -5.45 15.62
CA ILE A 60 -3.36 -4.64 15.21
C ILE A 60 -2.11 -5.48 14.93
N LEU A 61 -1.95 -6.61 15.62
CA LEU A 61 -0.86 -7.56 15.36
C LEU A 61 -0.97 -8.19 13.96
N GLN A 62 -2.18 -8.44 13.47
CA GLN A 62 -2.39 -8.96 12.11
C GLN A 62 -2.01 -7.90 11.06
N GLY A 63 -2.39 -6.64 11.31
CA GLY A 63 -1.97 -5.52 10.47
C GLY A 63 -0.45 -5.35 10.45
N LEU A 64 0.20 -5.43 11.61
CA LEU A 64 1.65 -5.38 11.72
C LEU A 64 2.32 -6.52 10.94
N GLU A 65 1.83 -7.76 11.06
CA GLU A 65 2.37 -8.89 10.32
C GLU A 65 2.22 -8.71 8.80
N GLN A 66 1.05 -8.25 8.33
CA GLN A 66 0.85 -7.97 6.90
C GLN A 66 1.77 -6.86 6.39
N MET A 67 1.93 -5.77 7.14
CA MET A 67 2.88 -4.72 6.80
C MET A 67 4.33 -5.23 6.77
N ALA A 68 4.71 -6.06 7.74
CA ALA A 68 6.05 -6.65 7.79
C ALA A 68 6.32 -7.54 6.58
N ARG A 69 5.34 -8.35 6.15
CA ARG A 69 5.46 -9.18 4.94
C ARG A 69 5.59 -8.36 3.65
N ILE A 70 4.94 -7.20 3.59
CA ILE A 70 5.03 -6.29 2.43
C ILE A 70 6.39 -5.59 2.40
N ILE A 71 6.85 -5.06 3.53
CA ILE A 71 8.07 -4.24 3.60
C ILE A 71 9.33 -5.11 3.62
N HIS A 72 9.28 -6.27 4.28
CA HIS A 72 10.40 -7.17 4.50
C HIS A 72 10.05 -8.61 4.07
N PRO A 73 9.74 -8.86 2.78
CA PRO A 73 9.38 -10.20 2.30
C PRO A 73 10.47 -11.23 2.62
N GLU A 74 11.74 -10.83 2.63
CA GLU A 74 12.91 -11.67 2.92
C GLU A 74 12.92 -12.31 4.32
N LEU A 75 12.13 -11.79 5.26
CA LEU A 75 12.02 -12.32 6.61
C LEU A 75 10.99 -13.46 6.74
N PHE A 76 10.22 -13.73 5.68
CA PHE A 76 9.11 -14.68 5.69
C PHE A 76 9.23 -15.81 4.66
N ASP A 77 10.36 -15.87 3.95
CA ASP A 77 10.73 -16.89 2.95
C ASP A 77 11.63 -17.99 3.54
#